data_AF-A0A8J3SDK1-F1
#
_entry.id   AF-A0A8J3SDK1-F1
#
_cell.length_a   1.000
_cell.length_b   1.000
_cell.length_c   1.000
_cell.angle_alpha   90.00
_cell.angle_beta   90.00
_cell.angle_gamma   90.00
#
_symmetry.space_group_name_H-M   'P 1'
#
loop_
_entity.id
_entity.type
_entity.pdbx_description
1 polymer ?
#
loop_
_entity_poly.entity_id
_entity_poly.type
_entity_poly.pdbx_seq_one_letter_code
_entity_poly.pdbx_strand_id
1 'polypeptide(L)'
;MSTPAPVRTSSALGWDDVTIGDHLIIRREFSPVHPTTGDHVAEWRGRLIENSRWGFSLSGEDGRRHGFFAWKDGPGYRQIVTRRPGPASSAPPG
;
A
#
# COMPACT_ATOMS: atom_id res chain seq x y z
N MET A 1 -25.25 -3.37 -11.91
CA MET A 1 -24.26 -4.36 -11.46
C MET A 1 -22.89 -3.71 -11.56
N SER A 2 -22.22 -3.41 -10.45
CA SER A 2 -20.87 -2.84 -10.47
C SER A 2 -19.86 -3.97 -10.54
N THR A 3 -19.14 -4.07 -11.66
CA THR A 3 -18.02 -5.00 -11.81
C THR A 3 -16.94 -4.66 -10.79
N PRO A 4 -16.51 -5.60 -9.92
CA PRO A 4 -15.38 -5.34 -9.04
C PRO A 4 -14.14 -5.08 -9.90
N ALA A 5 -13.46 -3.97 -9.64
CA ALA A 5 -12.24 -3.63 -10.34
C ALA A 5 -11.20 -4.74 -10.14
N PRO A 6 -10.42 -5.09 -11.19
CA PRO A 6 -9.46 -6.19 -11.10
C PRO A 6 -8.40 -5.89 -10.05
N VAL A 7 -8.18 -6.85 -9.14
CA VAL A 7 -7.06 -6.81 -8.18
C VAL A 7 -5.76 -6.93 -8.99
N ARG A 8 -5.07 -5.80 -9.20
CA ARG A 8 -3.71 -5.83 -9.75
C ARG A 8 -2.74 -6.16 -8.62
N THR A 9 -2.38 -7.44 -8.52
CA THR A 9 -1.22 -7.90 -7.75
C THR A 9 0.00 -7.76 -8.65
N SER A 10 0.58 -6.57 -8.72
CA SER A 10 1.85 -6.38 -9.42
C SER A 10 2.95 -6.23 -8.38
N SER A 11 3.97 -7.09 -8.45
CA SER A 11 5.19 -7.06 -7.61
C SER A 11 6.03 -5.79 -7.81
N ALA A 12 5.54 -4.82 -8.58
CA ALA A 12 6.20 -3.57 -8.94
C ALA A 12 5.16 -2.45 -9.11
N LEU A 13 4.17 -2.34 -8.20
CA LEU A 13 3.35 -1.13 -8.14
C LEU A 13 4.25 0.08 -7.92
N GLY A 14 4.17 1.05 -8.82
CA GLY A 14 4.87 2.33 -8.73
C GLY A 14 3.94 3.46 -8.32
N TRP A 15 4.54 4.64 -8.13
CA TRP A 15 3.81 5.85 -7.75
C TRP A 15 2.77 6.28 -8.79
N ASP A 16 2.99 6.00 -10.08
CA ASP A 16 2.06 6.28 -11.18
C ASP A 16 0.85 5.31 -11.23
N ASP A 17 0.91 4.17 -10.53
CA ASP A 17 -0.13 3.13 -10.59
C ASP A 17 -1.23 3.29 -9.54
N VAL A 18 -1.10 4.28 -8.65
CA VAL A 18 -1.99 4.50 -7.51
C VAL A 18 -2.44 5.96 -7.44
N THR A 19 -3.60 6.17 -6.82
CA THR A 19 -4.22 7.48 -6.62
C THR A 19 -4.55 7.67 -5.14
N ILE A 20 -4.44 8.92 -4.64
CA ILE A 20 -4.84 9.26 -3.28
C ILE A 20 -6.28 8.75 -3.03
N GLY A 21 -6.47 8.05 -1.91
CA GLY A 21 -7.72 7.37 -1.56
C GLY A 21 -7.75 5.88 -1.87
N ASP A 22 -6.85 5.36 -2.72
CA ASP A 22 -6.73 3.92 -2.97
C ASP A 22 -6.44 3.14 -1.69
N HIS A 23 -7.00 1.94 -1.57
CA HIS A 23 -6.67 1.05 -0.47
C HIS A 23 -5.43 0.23 -0.85
N LEU A 24 -4.34 0.39 -0.09
CA LEU A 24 -3.11 -0.37 -0.29
C LEU A 24 -2.87 -1.34 0.87
N ILE A 25 -2.28 -2.48 0.54
CA ILE A 25 -1.71 -3.45 1.48
C ILE A 25 -0.21 -3.50 1.26
N ILE A 26 0.56 -3.20 2.30
CA ILE A 26 2.02 -3.21 2.27
C ILE A 26 2.49 -4.37 3.11
N ARG A 27 3.23 -5.28 2.49
CA ARG A 27 3.86 -6.40 3.17
C ARG A 27 5.37 -6.27 3.04
N ARG A 28 6.08 -6.25 4.16
CA ARG A 28 7.54 -6.33 4.20
C ARG A 28 7.95 -7.71 4.68
N GLU A 29 8.89 -8.31 3.96
CA GLU A 29 9.51 -9.59 4.30
C GLU A 29 10.98 -9.31 4.64
N PHE A 30 11.34 -9.48 5.90
CA PHE A 30 12.66 -9.16 6.45
C PHE A 30 13.57 -10.39 6.45
N SER A 31 14.81 -10.18 5.99
CA SER A 31 15.89 -11.15 6.09
C SER A 31 17.22 -10.41 6.32
N PRO A 32 17.78 -10.41 7.55
CA PRO A 32 17.34 -11.11 8.76
C PRO A 32 16.05 -10.51 9.37
N VAL A 33 15.56 -11.06 10.50
CA VAL A 33 14.35 -10.56 11.19
C VAL A 33 14.39 -9.06 11.46
N HIS A 34 13.21 -8.43 11.51
CA HIS A 34 13.07 -7.02 11.84
C HIS A 34 13.66 -6.74 13.24
N PRO A 35 14.59 -5.77 13.40
CA PRO A 35 15.39 -5.61 14.61
C PRO A 35 14.58 -5.18 15.84
N THR A 36 13.40 -4.56 15.65
CA THR A 36 12.59 -4.06 16.76
C THR A 36 11.49 -5.03 17.18
N THR A 37 10.87 -5.72 16.22
CA THR A 37 9.72 -6.60 16.50
C THR A 37 10.10 -8.08 16.55
N GLY A 38 11.24 -8.46 15.97
CA GLY A 38 11.68 -9.85 15.84
C GLY A 38 10.96 -10.64 14.75
N ASP A 39 10.10 -9.99 13.96
CA ASP A 39 9.30 -10.65 12.93
C ASP A 39 10.01 -10.75 11.59
N HIS A 40 9.74 -11.82 10.86
CA HIS A 40 10.10 -11.96 9.44
C HIS A 40 9.14 -11.21 8.52
N VAL A 41 7.92 -10.93 8.96
CA VAL A 41 6.90 -10.32 8.12
C VAL A 41 6.17 -9.25 8.91
N ALA A 42 5.99 -8.08 8.30
CA ALA A 42 5.09 -7.06 8.79
C ALA A 42 4.14 -6.62 7.69
N GLU A 43 2.88 -6.37 8.04
CA GLU A 43 1.84 -5.98 7.10
C GLU A 43 1.06 -4.76 7.61
N TRP A 44 0.81 -3.82 6.72
CA TRP A 44 0.02 -2.61 6.97
C TRP A 44 -1.05 -2.47 5.90
N ARG A 45 -2.24 -2.00 6.29
CA ARG A 45 -3.38 -1.82 5.39
C ARG A 45 -3.98 -0.45 5.63
N GLY A 46 -4.31 0.26 4.56
CA GLY A 46 -4.92 1.57 4.71
C GLY A 46 -5.15 2.30 3.41
N ARG A 47 -5.71 3.50 3.53
CA ARG A 47 -5.93 4.41 2.40
C ARG A 47 -4.70 5.25 2.15
N LEU A 48 -4.32 5.37 0.88
CA LEU A 48 -3.25 6.25 0.43
C LEU A 48 -3.63 7.70 0.71
N ILE A 49 -2.83 8.40 1.52
CA ILE A 49 -3.07 9.81 1.88
C ILE A 49 -2.00 10.74 1.32
N GLU A 50 -0.82 10.21 0.99
CA GLU A 50 0.26 10.94 0.32
C GLU A 50 0.94 10.01 -0.67
N ASN A 51 1.28 10.52 -1.86
CA ASN A 51 1.96 9.78 -2.91
C ASN A 51 3.01 10.65 -3.59
N SER A 52 4.21 10.11 -3.75
CA SER A 52 5.32 10.74 -4.46
C SER A 52 6.21 9.68 -5.09
N ARG A 53 7.08 10.09 -6.02
CA ARG A 53 8.11 9.21 -6.61
C ARG A 53 9.05 8.56 -5.58
N TRP A 54 9.14 9.12 -4.38
CA TRP A 54 10.04 8.64 -3.31
C TRP A 54 9.37 7.64 -2.38
N GLY A 55 8.05 7.67 -2.31
CA GLY A 55 7.27 6.87 -1.38
C GLY A 55 5.92 7.49 -1.10
N PHE A 56 5.25 6.93 -0.11
CA PHE A 56 3.86 7.19 0.18
C PHE A 56 3.52 6.98 1.65
N SER A 57 2.37 7.47 2.07
CA SER A 57 1.83 7.23 3.41
C SER A 57 0.41 6.73 3.39
N LEU A 58 0.10 5.89 4.38
CA LEU A 58 -1.23 5.33 4.58
C LEU A 58 -1.87 5.89 5.84
N SER A 59 -3.17 6.17 5.75
CA SER A 59 -4.06 6.19 6.90
C SER A 59 -4.59 4.78 7.12
N GLY A 60 -4.29 4.21 8.28
CA GLY A 60 -4.80 2.92 8.72
C GLY A 60 -6.32 2.91 8.87
N GLU A 61 -6.86 1.70 9.05
CA GLU A 61 -8.30 1.49 9.28
C GLU A 61 -8.76 2.10 10.62
N ASP A 62 -7.85 2.26 11.58
CA ASP A 62 -8.05 2.96 12.84
C ASP A 62 -7.99 4.50 12.72
N GLY A 63 -7.82 5.02 11.49
CA GLY A 63 -7.68 6.44 11.20
C GLY A 63 -6.31 7.04 11.55
N ARG A 64 -5.35 6.23 12.02
CA ARG A 64 -4.00 6.70 12.35
C ARG A 64 -3.07 6.56 11.16
N ARG A 65 -2.08 7.43 11.06
CA ARG A 65 -1.05 7.34 10.04
C ARG A 65 -0.11 6.16 10.35
N HIS A 66 0.05 5.22 9.41
CA HIS A 66 0.97 4.09 9.57
C HIS A 66 2.45 4.47 9.35
N GLY A 67 2.74 5.64 8.79
CA GLY A 67 4.09 6.14 8.52
C GLY A 67 4.36 6.35 7.03
N PHE A 68 5.63 6.53 6.67
CA PHE A 68 6.09 6.68 5.28
C PHE A 68 6.75 5.39 4.79
N PHE A 69 6.34 4.92 3.62
CA PHE A 69 6.84 3.73 2.94
C PHE A 69 7.52 4.14 1.64
N ALA A 70 8.70 3.59 1.35
CA ALA A 70 9.32 3.75 0.03
C ALA A 70 8.60 2.87 -1.01
N TRP A 71 8.74 3.15 -2.31
CA TRP A 71 8.24 2.25 -3.36
C TRP A 71 9.13 1.02 -3.61
N LYS A 72 10.39 1.10 -3.17
CA LYS A 72 11.42 0.12 -3.44
C LYS A 72 11.71 -0.71 -2.20
N ASP A 73 12.36 -1.86 -2.43
CA ASP A 73 12.99 -2.65 -1.37
C ASP A 73 14.01 -1.81 -0.61
N GLY A 74 14.23 -2.18 0.66
CA GLY A 74 15.26 -1.57 1.50
C GLY A 74 16.31 -2.60 1.91
N PRO A 75 17.37 -2.12 2.60
CA PRO A 75 18.41 -3.02 3.09
C PRO A 75 17.80 -4.03 4.08
N GLY A 76 17.87 -5.31 3.73
CA GLY A 76 17.39 -6.41 4.59
C GLY A 76 15.89 -6.66 4.54
N TYR A 77 15.14 -6.06 3.61
CA TYR A 77 13.74 -6.43 3.39
C TYR A 77 13.29 -6.31 1.94
N ARG A 78 12.40 -7.22 1.54
CA ARG A 78 11.59 -7.10 0.32
C ARG A 78 10.28 -6.43 0.68
N GLN A 79 9.83 -5.47 -0.13
CA GLN A 79 8.53 -4.83 0.03
C GLN A 79 7.59 -5.17 -1.12
N ILE A 80 6.39 -5.61 -0.77
CA ILE A 80 5.32 -5.93 -1.70
C ILE A 80 4.18 -4.94 -1.42
N VAL A 81 3.87 -4.14 -2.43
CA VAL A 81 2.72 -3.23 -2.40
C VAL A 81 1.61 -3.88 -3.23
N THR A 82 0.41 -3.97 -2.67
CA THR A 82 -0.77 -4.48 -3.37
C THR A 82 -1.87 -3.43 -3.33
N ARG A 83 -2.35 -3.01 -4.50
CA ARG A 83 -3.50 -2.12 -4.62
C ARG A 83 -4.76 -2.97 -4.58
N ARG A 84 -5.61 -2.71 -3.58
CA ARG A 84 -7.01 -3.12 -3.62
C ARG A 84 -7.81 -1.94 -4.17
N PRO A 85 -8.37 -2.06 -5.39
CA PRO A 85 -9.25 -1.01 -5.85
C PRO A 85 -10.41 -0.90 -4.85
N GLY A 86 -10.65 0.32 -4.36
CA GLY A 86 -11.87 0.61 -3.62
C GLY A 86 -13.09 0.36 -4.50
N PRO A 87 -14.32 0.32 -3.94
CA PRO A 87 -15.50 0.45 -4.78
C PRO A 87 -15.27 1.67 -5.67
N ALA A 88 -15.36 1.49 -6.99
CA ALA A 88 -15.17 2.56 -7.96
C ALA A 88 -15.91 3.78 -7.42
N SER A 89 -15.18 4.87 -7.20
CA SER A 89 -15.79 6.11 -6.73
C SER A 89 -16.85 6.44 -7.76
N SER A 90 -18.12 6.17 -7.44
CA SER A 90 -19.24 6.45 -8.31
C SER A 90 -19.18 7.94 -8.54
N ALA A 91 -18.74 8.35 -9.73
CA ALA A 91 -18.97 9.71 -10.18
C ALA A 91 -20.47 9.98 -10.01
N PRO A 92 -20.88 11.13 -9.43
CA PRO A 92 -22.29 11.45 -9.35
C PRO A 92 -22.84 11.47 -10.79
N PRO A 93 -24.04 10.91 -11.04
CA PRO A 93 -24.68 11.07 -12.33
C PRO A 93 -24.93 12.57 -12.55
N GLY A 94 -24.29 13.13 -13.57
CA GLY A 94 -24.62 14.46 -14.12
C GLY A 94 -25.82 14.38 -15.03
#